data_AF-A0A4Q3FBE7-F1
#
_entry.id   AF-A0A4Q3FBE7-F1
#
_cell.length_a   1.000
_cell.length_b   1.000
_cell.length_c   1.000
_cell.angle_alpha   90.00
_cell.angle_beta   90.00
_cell.angle_gamma   90.00
#
_symmetry.space_group_name_H-M   'P 1'
#
loop_
_entity.id
_entity.type
_entity.pdbx_description
1 polymer ?
#
loop_
_entity_poly.entity_id
_entity_poly.type
_entity_poly.pdbx_seq_one_letter_code
_entity_poly.pdbx_strand_id
1 'polypeptide(L)'
;MARHHFVPTQYSNVLATLPPVLEIASGDSVVTTTLDAAGFGGDGAQHAPRGNPMTGPFFITGAEPGDALLITIERMTPNRKTGWTYSPLAPGVLDPGMLHELPKRERYEWAIDAQAGTVKLLEPTARIKDWSFPLAPMMGCFGVAPERGQAISTATSGANGGNMDYRLFGPGATIAFPVFV
;
A
#
# COMPACT_ATOMS: atom_id res chain seq x y z
N MET A 1 -25.12 -2.17 -7.76
CA MET A 1 -23.68 -2.08 -7.46
C MET A 1 -23.01 -1.39 -8.62
N ALA A 2 -22.53 -0.18 -8.41
CA ALA A 2 -21.81 0.60 -9.40
C ALA A 2 -20.32 0.22 -9.38
N ARG A 3 -19.65 0.44 -10.52
CA ARG A 3 -18.20 0.34 -10.64
C ARG A 3 -17.64 1.72 -10.95
N HIS A 4 -16.92 2.28 -10.00
CA HIS A 4 -16.33 3.60 -10.09
C HIS A 4 -14.91 3.51 -10.65
N HIS A 5 -14.58 4.38 -11.59
CA HIS A 5 -13.21 4.54 -12.08
C HIS A 5 -12.68 5.87 -11.57
N PHE A 6 -11.74 5.82 -10.63
CA PHE A 6 -11.21 6.99 -9.94
C PHE A 6 -9.73 7.18 -10.24
N VAL A 7 -9.37 8.33 -10.78
CA VAL A 7 -7.98 8.75 -11.01
C VAL A 7 -7.60 9.75 -9.91
N PRO A 8 -6.65 9.42 -9.02
CA PRO A 8 -6.29 10.32 -7.92
C PRO A 8 -5.58 11.56 -8.43
N THR A 9 -5.98 12.72 -7.92
CA THR A 9 -5.31 14.02 -8.17
C THR A 9 -4.60 14.56 -6.94
N GLN A 10 -4.81 13.93 -5.79
CA GLN A 10 -4.21 14.27 -4.50
C GLN A 10 -3.92 12.99 -3.71
N TYR A 11 -2.96 13.09 -2.80
CA TYR A 11 -2.52 11.99 -1.95
C TYR A 11 -2.26 12.48 -0.54
N SER A 12 -2.42 11.60 0.44
CA SER A 12 -2.18 11.92 1.86
C SER A 12 -1.19 10.93 2.48
N ASN A 13 -0.21 11.44 3.23
CA ASN A 13 0.67 10.61 4.05
C ASN A 13 0.11 10.41 5.48
N VAL A 14 -1.15 10.78 5.73
CA VAL A 14 -1.86 10.54 6.99
C VAL A 14 -3.23 9.91 6.76
N LEU A 15 -3.63 9.04 7.69
CA LEU A 15 -5.01 8.63 7.89
C LEU A 15 -5.67 9.63 8.83
N ALA A 16 -6.64 10.38 8.30
CA ALA A 16 -7.33 11.47 9.00
C ALA A 16 -8.72 11.67 8.38
N THR A 17 -9.59 12.39 9.09
CA THR A 17 -10.82 12.93 8.49
C THR A 17 -10.45 14.06 7.52
N LEU A 18 -10.48 13.77 6.22
CA LEU A 18 -10.22 14.72 5.13
C LEU A 18 -11.46 14.83 4.22
N PRO A 19 -11.59 15.92 3.44
CA PRO A 19 -12.64 16.00 2.42
C PRO A 19 -12.59 14.78 1.49
N PRO A 20 -13.71 14.07 1.29
CA PRO A 20 -13.72 12.89 0.45
C PRO A 20 -13.49 13.25 -1.01
N VAL A 21 -12.78 12.38 -1.72
CA VAL A 21 -12.52 12.54 -3.17
C VAL A 21 -13.56 11.83 -4.04
N LEU A 22 -14.32 10.92 -3.42
CA LEU A 22 -15.41 10.18 -4.04
C LEU A 22 -16.35 9.69 -2.93
N GLU A 23 -17.66 9.73 -3.19
CA GLU A 23 -18.69 9.09 -2.37
C GLU A 23 -19.17 7.81 -3.07
N ILE A 24 -19.25 6.71 -2.32
CA ILE A 24 -19.65 5.39 -2.83
C ILE A 24 -20.64 4.72 -1.88
N ALA A 25 -21.52 3.87 -2.41
CA ALA A 25 -22.46 3.10 -1.61
C ALA A 25 -21.93 1.71 -1.25
N SER A 26 -22.51 1.09 -0.21
CA SER A 26 -22.23 -0.31 0.11
C SER A 26 -22.50 -1.23 -1.09
N GLY A 27 -21.54 -2.13 -1.37
CA GLY A 27 -21.56 -3.03 -2.53
C GLY A 27 -20.97 -2.44 -3.81
N ASP A 28 -20.60 -1.16 -3.85
CA ASP A 28 -19.89 -0.60 -4.99
C ASP A 28 -18.42 -1.07 -5.05
N SER A 29 -17.84 -1.01 -6.24
CA SER A 29 -16.42 -1.28 -6.48
C SER A 29 -15.70 -0.03 -6.98
N VAL A 30 -14.42 0.13 -6.63
CA VAL A 30 -13.57 1.22 -7.09
C VAL A 30 -12.36 0.66 -7.82
N VAL A 31 -12.14 1.11 -9.04
CA VAL A 31 -10.92 0.89 -9.81
C VAL A 31 -10.09 2.16 -9.74
N THR A 32 -8.92 2.07 -9.09
CA THR A 32 -8.01 3.21 -8.93
C THR A 32 -6.55 2.76 -8.97
N THR A 33 -5.65 3.72 -8.87
CA THR A 33 -4.20 3.52 -8.82
C THR A 33 -3.64 4.00 -7.49
N THR A 34 -2.51 3.43 -7.09
CA THR A 34 -1.70 3.89 -5.95
C THR A 34 -0.34 4.35 -6.44
N LEU A 35 0.33 5.15 -5.62
CA LEU A 35 1.76 5.42 -5.76
C LEU A 35 2.57 4.32 -5.05
N ASP A 36 3.86 4.21 -5.36
CA ASP A 36 4.78 3.45 -4.54
C ASP A 36 5.08 4.18 -3.21
N ALA A 37 5.76 3.52 -2.27
CA ALA A 37 6.06 4.10 -0.95
C ALA A 37 6.98 5.33 -0.99
N ALA A 38 7.62 5.61 -2.13
CA ALA A 38 8.42 6.82 -2.36
C ALA A 38 7.61 7.95 -3.03
N GLY A 39 6.35 7.69 -3.38
CA GLY A 39 5.43 8.64 -4.01
C GLY A 39 5.52 8.69 -5.52
N PHE A 40 6.07 7.66 -6.17
CA PHE A 40 6.15 7.58 -7.62
C PHE A 40 4.95 6.84 -8.22
N GLY A 41 4.39 7.42 -9.29
CA GLY A 41 3.25 6.87 -10.02
C GLY A 41 3.64 5.89 -11.12
N GLY A 42 2.62 5.39 -11.82
CA GLY A 42 2.79 4.48 -12.95
C GLY A 42 3.52 5.11 -14.15
N ASP A 43 3.46 6.43 -14.26
CA ASP A 43 4.16 7.25 -15.24
C ASP A 43 5.65 7.47 -14.91
N GLY A 44 6.11 7.01 -13.74
CA GLY A 44 7.48 7.19 -13.27
C GLY A 44 7.78 8.58 -12.73
N ALA A 45 6.78 9.45 -12.60
CA ALA A 45 6.91 10.76 -11.96
C ALA A 45 6.58 10.69 -10.47
N GLN A 46 7.16 11.59 -9.69
CA GLN A 46 6.85 11.74 -8.27
C GLN A 46 5.64 12.66 -8.10
N HIS A 47 4.58 12.17 -7.46
CA HIS A 47 3.32 12.89 -7.25
C HIS A 47 3.07 13.26 -5.79
N ALA A 48 3.83 12.68 -4.86
CA ALA A 48 3.70 12.91 -3.43
C ALA A 48 5.04 12.66 -2.71
N PRO A 49 5.24 13.20 -1.50
CA PRO A 49 6.39 12.86 -0.69
C PRO A 49 6.34 11.39 -0.23
N ARG A 50 7.52 10.85 0.08
CA ARG A 50 7.70 9.48 0.57
C ARG A 50 6.94 9.22 1.87
N GLY A 51 6.72 7.94 2.15
CA GLY A 51 6.04 7.47 3.36
C GLY A 51 4.61 7.12 3.04
N ASN A 52 4.41 6.17 2.12
CA ASN A 52 3.10 5.57 1.81
C ASN A 52 1.97 6.57 1.50
N PRO A 53 2.15 7.46 0.51
CA PRO A 53 1.09 8.39 0.12
C PRO A 53 -0.15 7.64 -0.39
N MET A 54 -1.29 7.96 0.21
CA MET A 54 -2.55 7.22 0.08
C MET A 54 -3.50 7.86 -0.92
N THR A 55 -4.16 7.01 -1.70
CA THR A 55 -5.35 7.37 -2.50
C THR A 55 -6.59 7.39 -1.61
N GLY A 56 -7.39 8.46 -1.69
CA GLY A 56 -8.62 8.65 -0.91
C GLY A 56 -8.67 10.02 -0.20
N PRO A 57 -9.49 10.17 0.85
CA PRO A 57 -10.43 9.16 1.37
C PRO A 57 -11.68 9.02 0.51
N PHE A 58 -12.26 7.83 0.51
CA PHE A 58 -13.58 7.56 -0.07
C PHE A 58 -14.63 7.60 1.03
N PHE A 59 -15.71 8.35 0.83
CA PHE A 59 -16.83 8.40 1.75
C PHE A 59 -17.80 7.26 1.45
N ILE A 60 -18.24 6.54 2.48
CA ILE A 60 -19.18 5.42 2.34
C ILE A 60 -20.57 5.91 2.78
N THR A 61 -21.51 6.01 1.84
CA THR A 61 -22.86 6.48 2.13
C THR A 61 -23.54 5.57 3.15
N GLY A 62 -23.97 6.16 4.27
CA GLY A 62 -24.70 5.48 5.33
C GLY A 62 -23.86 4.67 6.30
N ALA A 63 -22.52 4.72 6.22
CA ALA A 63 -21.67 4.16 7.27
C ALA A 63 -21.70 5.07 8.51
N GLU A 64 -21.89 4.47 9.70
CA GLU A 64 -21.94 5.18 10.98
C GLU A 64 -20.89 4.63 11.97
N PRO A 65 -20.41 5.44 12.93
CA PRO A 65 -19.52 4.96 13.97
C PRO A 65 -20.08 3.74 14.71
N GLY A 66 -19.28 2.67 14.78
CA GLY A 66 -19.71 1.37 15.34
C GLY A 66 -19.99 0.30 14.28
N ASP A 67 -20.14 0.69 13.00
CA ASP A 67 -20.22 -0.25 11.89
C ASP A 67 -18.88 -0.93 11.59
N ALA A 68 -18.94 -1.98 10.77
CA ALA A 68 -17.78 -2.61 10.15
C ALA A 68 -17.80 -2.38 8.64
N LEU A 69 -16.73 -1.77 8.12
CA LEU A 69 -16.50 -1.65 6.68
C LEU A 69 -15.71 -2.87 6.19
N LEU A 70 -16.35 -3.70 5.36
CA LEU A 70 -15.69 -4.82 4.69
C LEU A 70 -15.12 -4.36 3.35
N ILE A 71 -13.80 -4.46 3.19
CA ILE A 71 -13.09 -4.15 1.96
C ILE A 71 -12.56 -5.44 1.37
N THR A 72 -13.01 -5.78 0.16
CA THR A 72 -12.49 -6.92 -0.60
C THR A 72 -11.55 -6.44 -1.69
N ILE A 73 -10.33 -6.97 -1.72
CA ILE A 73 -9.37 -6.71 -2.79
C ILE A 73 -9.72 -7.66 -3.95
N GLU A 74 -10.47 -7.18 -4.94
CA GLU A 74 -10.88 -8.04 -6.07
C GLU A 74 -9.71 -8.39 -7.00
N ARG A 75 -8.89 -7.38 -7.33
CA ARG A 75 -7.79 -7.51 -8.28
C ARG A 75 -6.72 -6.47 -7.98
N MET A 76 -5.47 -6.87 -8.17
CA MET A 76 -4.31 -5.99 -8.08
C MET A 76 -3.34 -6.34 -9.20
N THR A 77 -2.91 -5.33 -9.96
CA THR A 77 -1.94 -5.51 -11.05
C THR A 77 -0.89 -4.42 -11.01
N PRO A 78 0.41 -4.75 -11.17
CA PRO A 78 1.46 -3.74 -11.31
C PRO A 78 1.15 -2.77 -12.45
N ASN A 79 1.35 -1.48 -12.20
CA ASN A 79 1.26 -0.43 -13.21
C ASN A 79 2.65 0.00 -13.74
N ARG A 80 3.71 -0.69 -13.31
CA ARG A 80 5.10 -0.49 -13.72
C ARG A 80 5.81 -1.81 -13.96
N LYS A 81 6.87 -1.74 -14.77
CA LYS A 81 7.77 -2.87 -15.05
C LYS A 81 8.86 -3.05 -13.99
N THR A 82 8.93 -2.16 -12.99
CA THR A 82 9.95 -2.23 -11.93
C THR A 82 9.35 -1.95 -10.56
N GLY A 83 9.91 -2.61 -9.55
CA GLY A 83 9.71 -2.35 -8.12
C GLY A 83 11.05 -2.21 -7.41
N TRP A 84 11.05 -1.97 -6.11
CA TRP A 84 12.29 -1.81 -5.34
C TRP A 84 12.18 -2.35 -3.94
N THR A 85 13.34 -2.71 -3.38
CA THR A 85 13.50 -3.03 -1.96
C THR A 85 14.70 -2.28 -1.39
N TYR A 86 14.79 -2.21 -0.07
CA TYR A 86 16.01 -1.79 0.62
C TYR A 86 16.63 -2.98 1.36
N SER A 87 17.97 -2.99 1.42
CA SER A 87 18.76 -3.80 2.35
C SER A 87 19.53 -2.84 3.26
N PRO A 88 19.77 -3.16 4.55
CA PRO A 88 19.29 -4.34 5.27
C PRO A 88 17.80 -4.26 5.63
N LEU A 89 17.31 -5.27 6.35
CA LEU A 89 15.98 -5.29 6.97
C LEU A 89 15.76 -4.06 7.85
N ALA A 90 14.49 -3.71 8.07
CA ALA A 90 14.13 -2.59 8.93
C ALA A 90 14.70 -2.79 10.36
N PRO A 91 15.30 -1.78 10.99
CA PRO A 91 15.87 -1.91 12.34
C PRO A 91 14.92 -2.49 13.38
N GLY A 92 13.62 -2.17 13.29
CA GLY A 92 12.61 -2.64 14.24
C GLY A 92 12.29 -4.14 14.18
N VAL A 93 12.79 -4.89 13.19
CA VAL A 93 12.63 -6.36 13.11
C VAL A 93 13.92 -7.12 13.44
N LEU A 94 14.97 -6.42 13.85
CA LEU A 94 16.27 -6.99 14.15
C LEU A 94 16.56 -6.93 15.64
N ASP A 95 17.43 -7.83 16.11
CA ASP A 95 17.92 -7.76 17.48
C ASP A 95 18.68 -6.44 17.70
N PRO A 96 18.43 -5.71 18.80
CA PRO A 96 19.10 -4.43 19.07
C PRO A 96 20.63 -4.53 19.04
N GLY A 97 21.17 -5.67 19.45
CA GLY A 97 22.60 -5.97 19.41
C GLY A 97 23.19 -5.98 18.00
N MET A 98 22.40 -6.18 16.94
CA MET A 98 22.91 -6.19 15.56
C MET A 98 22.93 -4.81 14.91
N LEU A 99 22.26 -3.81 15.51
CA LEU A 99 22.01 -2.52 14.85
C LEU A 99 23.29 -1.73 14.55
N HIS A 100 24.33 -1.89 15.37
CA HIS A 100 25.59 -1.18 15.20
C HIS A 100 26.49 -1.77 14.10
N GLU A 101 26.21 -2.99 13.65
CA GLU A 101 26.96 -3.69 12.60
C GLU A 101 26.24 -3.65 11.25
N LEU A 102 25.09 -2.97 11.17
CA LEU A 102 24.30 -2.96 9.95
C LEU A 102 25.07 -2.33 8.79
N PRO A 103 25.08 -2.98 7.61
CA PRO A 103 25.67 -2.38 6.43
C PRO A 103 24.92 -1.11 6.04
N LYS A 104 25.57 -0.28 5.23
CA LYS A 104 24.93 0.90 4.66
C LYS A 104 23.65 0.49 3.93
N ARG A 105 22.60 1.28 4.13
CA ARG A 105 21.32 1.08 3.45
C ARG A 105 21.47 1.27 1.94
N GLU A 106 21.09 0.27 1.18
CA GLU A 106 21.16 0.23 -0.28
C GLU A 106 19.80 -0.11 -0.88
N ARG A 107 19.51 0.49 -2.04
CA ARG A 107 18.29 0.24 -2.80
C ARG A 107 18.57 -0.74 -3.92
N TYR A 108 17.68 -1.70 -4.10
CA TYR A 108 17.75 -2.71 -5.14
C TYR A 108 16.51 -2.63 -6.01
N GLU A 109 16.68 -2.65 -7.32
CA GLU A 109 15.58 -2.61 -8.28
C GLU A 109 15.25 -4.00 -8.82
N TRP A 110 13.96 -4.27 -8.94
CA TRP A 110 13.42 -5.55 -9.38
C TRP A 110 12.64 -5.36 -10.67
N ALA A 111 12.92 -6.18 -11.69
CA ALA A 111 12.08 -6.33 -12.85
C ALA A 111 10.79 -7.08 -12.47
N ILE A 112 9.66 -6.59 -12.97
CA ILE A 112 8.35 -7.20 -12.82
C ILE A 112 7.89 -7.65 -14.20
N ASP A 113 7.74 -8.96 -14.38
CA ASP A 113 7.11 -9.56 -15.55
C ASP A 113 5.69 -10.00 -15.18
N ALA A 114 4.73 -9.11 -15.42
CA ALA A 114 3.32 -9.37 -15.13
C ALA A 114 2.70 -10.45 -16.03
N GLN A 115 3.25 -10.67 -17.23
CA GLN A 115 2.76 -11.70 -18.15
C GLN A 115 3.23 -13.09 -17.71
N ALA A 116 4.50 -13.21 -17.33
CA ALA A 116 5.05 -14.46 -16.78
C ALA A 116 4.67 -14.69 -15.31
N GLY A 117 4.16 -13.67 -14.62
CA GLY A 117 3.84 -13.73 -13.19
C GLY A 117 5.07 -13.87 -12.31
N THR A 118 6.18 -13.20 -12.66
CA THR A 118 7.45 -13.32 -11.93
C THR A 118 8.12 -11.98 -11.65
N VAL A 119 9.02 -11.97 -10.67
CA VAL A 119 9.91 -10.85 -10.34
C VAL A 119 11.36 -11.32 -10.24
N LYS A 120 12.30 -10.50 -10.73
CA LYS A 120 13.74 -10.78 -10.76
C LYS A 120 14.54 -9.54 -10.38
N LEU A 121 15.66 -9.70 -9.70
CA LEU A 121 16.57 -8.60 -9.39
C LEU A 121 17.25 -8.12 -10.69
N LEU A 122 17.32 -6.81 -10.94
CA LEU A 122 17.90 -6.26 -12.18
C LEU A 122 19.43 -6.38 -12.22
N GLU A 123 20.10 -6.18 -11.08
CA GLU A 123 21.56 -6.25 -10.96
C GLU A 123 21.95 -7.34 -9.95
N PRO A 124 21.75 -8.63 -10.27
CA PRO A 124 22.06 -9.71 -9.35
C PRO A 124 23.55 -10.01 -9.32
N THR A 125 24.02 -10.44 -8.15
CA THR A 125 25.34 -11.08 -8.05
C THR A 125 25.33 -12.44 -8.74
N ALA A 126 26.51 -12.96 -9.08
CA ALA A 126 26.65 -14.28 -9.70
C ALA A 126 25.98 -15.41 -8.90
N ARG A 127 25.86 -15.25 -7.57
CA ARG A 127 25.23 -16.24 -6.67
C ARG A 127 23.71 -16.33 -6.83
N ILE A 128 23.05 -15.24 -7.23
CA ILE A 128 21.59 -15.12 -7.29
C ILE A 128 21.08 -14.73 -8.68
N LYS A 129 21.93 -14.78 -9.71
CA LYS A 129 21.61 -14.38 -11.09
C LYS A 129 20.39 -15.11 -11.68
N ASP A 130 20.16 -16.35 -11.24
CA ASP A 130 19.08 -17.20 -11.73
C ASP A 130 17.84 -17.16 -10.82
N TRP A 131 17.86 -16.34 -9.76
CA TRP A 131 16.72 -16.22 -8.84
C TRP A 131 15.54 -15.52 -9.52
N SER A 132 14.38 -16.15 -9.40
CA SER A 132 13.10 -15.68 -9.91
C SER A 132 12.04 -16.05 -8.90
N PHE A 133 11.19 -15.09 -8.55
CA PHE A 133 10.12 -15.31 -7.57
C PHE A 133 8.76 -15.11 -8.22
N PRO A 134 7.70 -15.77 -7.73
CA PRO A 134 6.35 -15.47 -8.15
C PRO A 134 5.98 -14.01 -7.86
N LEU A 135 5.28 -13.37 -8.79
CA LEU A 135 4.65 -12.08 -8.55
C LEU A 135 3.46 -12.27 -7.59
N ALA A 136 3.60 -11.79 -6.36
CA ALA A 136 2.59 -11.88 -5.31
C ALA A 136 2.23 -10.47 -4.80
N PRO A 137 1.34 -9.73 -5.48
CA PRO A 137 1.01 -8.36 -5.12
C PRO A 137 0.15 -8.31 -3.86
N MET A 138 0.41 -7.32 -3.00
CA MET A 138 -0.35 -7.07 -1.77
C MET A 138 -0.39 -5.56 -1.46
N MET A 139 -1.39 -5.12 -0.69
CA MET A 139 -1.51 -3.75 -0.21
C MET A 139 -0.89 -3.61 1.19
N GLY A 140 0.21 -2.87 1.30
CA GLY A 140 0.92 -2.69 2.57
C GLY A 140 0.22 -1.71 3.53
N CYS A 141 -0.27 -0.59 2.98
CA CYS A 141 -0.89 0.48 3.75
C CYS A 141 -2.29 0.82 3.23
N PHE A 142 -3.31 0.65 4.06
CA PHE A 142 -4.71 1.03 3.79
C PHE A 142 -5.56 0.93 5.08
N GLY A 143 -6.67 1.65 5.12
CA GLY A 143 -7.50 1.72 6.32
C GLY A 143 -8.55 2.81 6.23
N VAL A 144 -9.09 3.16 7.40
CA VAL A 144 -10.13 4.17 7.58
C VAL A 144 -9.60 5.36 8.36
N ALA A 145 -10.33 6.48 8.32
CA ALA A 145 -10.04 7.63 9.17
C ALA A 145 -10.15 7.22 10.65
N PRO A 146 -9.17 7.61 11.50
CA PRO A 146 -9.18 7.27 12.92
C PRO A 146 -10.21 8.07 13.70
N GLU A 147 -10.54 7.60 14.90
CA GLU A 147 -11.45 8.30 15.82
C GLU A 147 -10.91 9.67 16.26
N ARG A 148 -11.81 10.49 16.82
CA ARG A 148 -11.47 11.74 17.53
C ARG A 148 -10.71 12.78 16.70
N GLY A 149 -10.87 12.75 15.37
CA GLY A 149 -10.24 13.72 14.46
C GLY A 149 -8.72 13.61 14.42
N GLN A 150 -8.16 12.44 14.76
CA GLN A 150 -6.72 12.24 14.71
C GLN A 150 -6.19 12.28 13.26
N ALA A 151 -4.91 12.62 13.13
CA ALA A 151 -4.16 12.48 11.89
C ALA A 151 -2.94 11.58 12.15
N ILE A 152 -3.04 10.31 11.76
CA ILE A 152 -2.04 9.29 12.05
C ILE A 152 -1.16 9.09 10.81
N SER A 153 0.16 9.07 11.01
CA SER A 153 1.11 8.81 9.94
C SER A 153 0.85 7.46 9.26
N THR A 154 0.90 7.45 7.93
CA THR A 154 0.83 6.23 7.10
C THR A 154 2.12 5.38 7.17
N ALA A 155 3.08 5.75 8.02
CA ALA A 155 4.22 4.91 8.37
C ALA A 155 3.94 3.96 9.55
N THR A 156 2.78 4.08 10.21
CA THR A 156 2.37 3.19 11.31
C THR A 156 1.05 2.50 10.98
N SER A 157 0.69 1.52 11.81
CA SER A 157 -0.63 0.88 11.81
C SER A 157 -1.26 0.90 13.20
N GLY A 158 -2.57 0.66 13.25
CA GLY A 158 -3.38 0.65 14.47
C GLY A 158 -4.78 0.10 14.20
N ALA A 159 -5.73 0.41 15.08
CA ALA A 159 -7.10 -0.08 14.96
C ALA A 159 -7.81 0.37 13.66
N ASN A 160 -7.39 1.51 13.10
CA ASN A 160 -7.90 2.06 11.85
C ASN A 160 -7.20 1.52 10.59
N GLY A 161 -6.36 0.47 10.71
CA GLY A 161 -5.51 -0.03 9.63
C GLY A 161 -4.20 0.73 9.55
N GLY A 162 -3.82 1.17 8.35
CA GLY A 162 -2.52 1.80 8.08
C GLY A 162 -1.50 0.83 7.53
N ASN A 163 -0.22 1.08 7.81
CA ASN A 163 0.91 0.32 7.28
C ASN A 163 1.07 -1.02 8.01
N MET A 164 0.18 -1.95 7.70
CA MET A 164 0.11 -3.27 8.31
C MET A 164 1.09 -4.27 7.68
N ASP A 165 1.46 -4.06 6.41
CA ASP A 165 2.44 -4.87 5.66
C ASP A 165 2.20 -6.39 5.75
N TYR A 166 0.93 -6.80 5.84
CA TYR A 166 0.57 -8.21 5.89
C TYR A 166 0.46 -8.81 4.49
N ARG A 167 1.35 -9.77 4.20
CA ARG A 167 1.50 -10.36 2.85
C ARG A 167 0.23 -10.98 2.25
N LEU A 168 -0.78 -11.29 3.05
CA LEU A 168 -2.04 -11.87 2.55
C LEU A 168 -3.10 -10.82 2.20
N PHE A 169 -2.83 -9.52 2.36
CA PHE A 169 -3.67 -8.45 1.82
C PHE A 169 -3.50 -8.30 0.30
N GLY A 170 -3.65 -9.40 -0.43
CA GLY A 170 -3.66 -9.47 -1.89
C GLY A 170 -5.06 -9.78 -2.45
N PRO A 171 -5.17 -10.03 -3.77
CA PRO A 171 -6.43 -10.39 -4.40
C PRO A 171 -7.16 -11.55 -3.72
N GLY A 172 -8.45 -11.39 -3.46
CA GLY A 172 -9.32 -12.33 -2.74
C GLY A 172 -9.41 -12.10 -1.24
N ALA A 173 -8.58 -11.24 -0.65
CA ALA A 173 -8.67 -10.91 0.77
C ALA A 173 -9.84 -9.98 1.06
N THR A 174 -10.59 -10.27 2.12
CA THR A 174 -11.59 -9.37 2.71
C THR A 174 -11.12 -8.95 4.10
N ILE A 175 -11.09 -7.64 4.34
CA ILE A 175 -10.63 -7.03 5.59
C ILE A 175 -11.78 -6.22 6.17
N ALA A 176 -12.03 -6.37 7.46
CA ALA A 176 -13.00 -5.56 8.20
C ALA A 176 -12.28 -4.45 8.95
N PHE A 177 -12.70 -3.21 8.74
CA PHE A 177 -12.26 -2.06 9.53
C PHE A 177 -13.42 -1.53 10.37
N PRO A 178 -13.19 -1.18 11.66
CA PRO A 178 -14.19 -0.47 12.45
C PRO A 178 -14.40 0.95 11.91
N VAL A 179 -15.65 1.35 11.71
CA VAL A 179 -16.00 2.73 11.34
C VAL A 179 -15.98 3.58 12.59
N PHE A 180 -15.18 4.66 12.58
CA PHE A 180 -15.01 5.57 13.71
C PHE A 180 -15.66 6.95 13.51
N VAL A 181 -15.79 7.37 12.26
CA VAL A 181 -16.23 8.69 11.81
C VAL A 181 -17.07 8.59 10.55
#